data_AF-A0A6I3EZV5-F1
#
_entry.id   AF-A0A6I3EZV5-F1
#
_cell.length_a   1.000
_cell.length_b   1.000
_cell.length_c   1.000
_cell.angle_alpha   90.00
_cell.angle_beta   90.00
_cell.angle_gamma   90.00
#
_symmetry.space_group_name_H-M   'P 1'
#
loop_
_entity.id
_entity.type
_entity.pdbx_description
1 polymer ?
#
loop_
_entity_poly.entity_id
_entity_poly.type
_entity_poly.pdbx_seq_one_letter_code
_entity_poly.pdbx_strand_id
1 'polypeptide(L)'
;MRIEPIPYDELDPELHERYEAGRATGMYSMTTPLQIFAYAKTQAIAGDEQYKLTFKQGLLGPRMEELIRISSAQYNGCGPCSSSRKDDTISDTDVACMLTNLDDPTYSERERRALRFVRLMCVDHHAIDDEMLRSLGEVFTTAEIVELGQVTARFIGSHRWMHVLDIFSTDEPVLRYDPAQVNARFDDIAIAAD
;
A
#
# COMPACT_ATOMS: atom_id res chain seq x y z
N MET A 1 -15.11 11.26 5.72
CA MET A 1 -13.76 11.08 5.12
C MET A 1 -12.91 12.34 5.26
N ARG A 2 -11.59 12.33 4.96
CA ARG A 2 -10.77 13.56 4.99
C ARG A 2 -10.79 14.37 3.70
N ILE A 3 -10.59 13.73 2.56
CA ILE A 3 -10.56 14.39 1.25
C ILE A 3 -11.67 13.77 0.40
N GLU A 4 -12.52 14.61 -0.17
CA GLU A 4 -13.57 14.18 -1.09
C GLU A 4 -12.94 13.64 -2.39
N PRO A 5 -13.29 12.42 -2.84
CA PRO A 5 -12.77 11.88 -4.10
C PRO A 5 -13.26 12.69 -5.29
N ILE A 6 -12.41 12.85 -6.31
CA ILE A 6 -12.86 13.34 -7.62
C ILE A 6 -13.96 12.39 -8.12
N PRO A 7 -15.11 12.90 -8.63
CA PRO A 7 -16.12 12.07 -9.28
C PRO A 7 -15.47 11.19 -10.36
N TYR A 8 -15.85 9.91 -10.42
CA TYR A 8 -15.11 8.94 -11.23
C TYR A 8 -15.13 9.27 -12.74
N ASP A 9 -16.23 9.86 -13.21
CA ASP A 9 -16.44 10.35 -14.57
C ASP A 9 -15.76 11.70 -14.87
N GLU A 10 -15.25 12.38 -13.84
CA GLU A 10 -14.46 13.62 -13.96
C GLU A 10 -12.93 13.37 -13.87
N LEU A 11 -12.51 12.11 -13.76
CA LEU A 11 -11.09 11.76 -13.76
C LEU A 11 -10.41 12.13 -15.08
N ASP A 12 -9.13 12.50 -14.99
CA ASP A 12 -8.26 12.62 -16.16
C ASP A 12 -8.33 11.32 -17.00
N PRO A 13 -8.53 11.40 -18.33
CA PRO A 13 -8.76 10.21 -19.15
C PRO A 13 -7.64 9.16 -19.07
N GLU A 14 -6.39 9.59 -18.89
CA GLU A 14 -5.25 8.67 -18.74
C GLU A 14 -5.32 7.92 -17.41
N LEU A 15 -5.63 8.62 -16.31
CA LEU A 15 -5.79 7.98 -15.00
C LEU A 15 -6.99 7.04 -14.99
N HIS A 16 -8.11 7.43 -15.62
CA HIS A 16 -9.27 6.56 -15.75
C HIS A 16 -8.91 5.24 -16.46
N GLU A 17 -8.23 5.30 -17.61
CA GLU A 17 -7.78 4.11 -18.35
C GLU A 17 -6.85 3.22 -17.50
N ARG A 18 -5.86 3.83 -16.83
CA ARG A 18 -4.92 3.12 -15.95
C ARG A 18 -5.63 2.39 -14.82
N TYR A 19 -6.56 3.04 -14.15
CA TYR A 19 -7.29 2.47 -13.03
C TYR A 19 -8.21 1.33 -13.47
N GLU A 20 -8.89 1.45 -14.61
CA GLU A 20 -9.66 0.34 -15.19
C GLU A 20 -8.77 -0.86 -15.54
N ALA A 21 -7.60 -0.63 -16.15
CA ALA A 21 -6.64 -1.70 -16.42
C ALA A 21 -6.14 -2.38 -15.12
N GLY A 22 -5.86 -1.60 -14.07
CA GLY A 22 -5.47 -2.12 -12.77
C GLY A 22 -6.58 -2.90 -12.05
N ARG A 23 -7.85 -2.51 -12.24
CA ARG A 23 -9.00 -3.27 -11.70
C ARG A 23 -9.18 -4.60 -12.44
N ALA A 24 -9.04 -4.60 -13.76
CA ALA A 24 -9.18 -5.81 -14.58
C ALA A 24 -8.17 -6.91 -14.20
N THR A 25 -7.01 -6.53 -13.65
CA THR A 25 -5.96 -7.47 -13.19
C THR A 25 -6.07 -7.82 -11.70
N GLY A 26 -7.01 -7.21 -10.96
CA GLY A 26 -7.14 -7.36 -9.51
C GLY A 26 -6.10 -6.57 -8.68
N MET A 27 -5.23 -5.78 -9.32
CA MET A 27 -4.28 -4.89 -8.67
C MET A 27 -5.00 -3.87 -7.78
N TYR A 28 -6.07 -3.26 -8.30
CA TYR A 28 -6.96 -2.40 -7.54
C TYR A 28 -8.28 -3.09 -7.18
N SER A 29 -8.59 -3.15 -5.88
CA SER A 29 -9.88 -3.71 -5.40
C SER A 29 -10.99 -2.67 -5.27
N MET A 30 -10.63 -1.38 -5.28
CA MET A 30 -11.57 -0.26 -5.14
C MET A 30 -10.98 0.99 -5.80
N THR A 31 -11.85 1.94 -6.16
CA THR A 31 -11.47 3.16 -6.87
C THR A 31 -11.39 4.39 -5.97
N THR A 32 -12.08 4.41 -4.82
CA THR A 32 -12.15 5.58 -3.94
C THR A 32 -10.77 6.17 -3.57
N PRO A 33 -9.75 5.38 -3.19
CA PRO A 33 -8.41 5.92 -2.97
C PRO A 33 -7.78 6.52 -4.22
N LEU A 34 -7.97 5.88 -5.36
CA LEU A 34 -7.41 6.30 -6.66
C LEU A 34 -8.00 7.64 -7.10
N GLN A 35 -9.30 7.84 -6.85
CA GLN A 35 -9.97 9.12 -7.08
C GLN A 35 -9.39 10.26 -6.22
N ILE A 36 -8.94 9.97 -5.00
CA ILE A 36 -8.26 10.95 -4.14
C ILE A 36 -6.81 11.19 -4.63
N PHE A 37 -6.11 10.14 -5.06
CA PHE A 37 -4.74 10.30 -5.57
C PHE A 37 -4.69 11.09 -6.89
N ALA A 38 -5.76 11.01 -7.69
CA ALA A 38 -5.89 11.70 -8.96
C ALA A 38 -5.82 13.24 -8.87
N TYR A 39 -6.02 13.84 -7.70
CA TYR A 39 -5.74 15.27 -7.48
C TYR A 39 -4.29 15.64 -7.82
N ALA A 40 -3.34 14.71 -7.61
CA ALA A 40 -1.93 14.91 -7.91
C ALA A 40 -1.50 13.99 -9.07
N LYS A 41 -1.89 14.33 -10.31
CA LYS A 41 -1.75 13.46 -11.50
C LYS A 41 -0.36 12.83 -11.65
N THR A 42 0.72 13.61 -11.55
CA THR A 42 2.08 13.06 -11.69
C THR A 42 2.41 12.01 -10.64
N GLN A 43 2.00 12.23 -9.38
CA GLN A 43 2.20 11.25 -8.31
C GLN A 43 1.31 10.02 -8.48
N ALA A 44 0.07 10.21 -8.93
CA ALA A 44 -0.85 9.13 -9.24
C ALA A 44 -0.31 8.21 -10.34
N ILE A 45 0.21 8.77 -11.43
CA ILE A 45 0.83 8.00 -12.52
C ILE A 45 2.07 7.27 -12.02
N ALA A 46 2.95 7.95 -11.28
CA ALA A 46 4.17 7.34 -10.76
C ALA A 46 3.87 6.15 -9.82
N GLY A 47 2.88 6.31 -8.93
CA GLY A 47 2.44 5.24 -8.04
C GLY A 47 1.80 4.07 -8.78
N ASP A 48 0.99 4.34 -9.80
CA ASP A 48 0.38 3.32 -10.66
C ASP A 48 1.44 2.52 -11.42
N GLU A 49 2.39 3.19 -12.07
CA GLU A 49 3.48 2.52 -12.80
C GLU A 49 4.35 1.69 -11.85
N GLN A 50 4.70 2.21 -10.67
CA GLN A 50 5.46 1.44 -9.69
C GLN A 50 4.69 0.19 -9.25
N TYR A 51 3.39 0.30 -8.99
CA TYR A 51 2.61 -0.85 -8.56
C TYR A 51 2.47 -1.87 -9.69
N LYS A 52 2.16 -1.43 -10.91
CA LYS A 52 2.06 -2.26 -12.10
C LYS A 52 3.35 -3.03 -12.40
N LEU A 53 4.51 -2.40 -12.26
CA LEU A 53 5.81 -3.05 -12.49
C LEU A 53 6.11 -4.14 -11.46
N THR A 54 5.58 -4.03 -10.24
CA THR A 54 5.94 -4.92 -9.14
C THR A 54 4.87 -5.97 -8.83
N PHE A 55 3.60 -5.69 -9.12
CA PHE A 55 2.47 -6.54 -8.74
C PHE A 55 2.60 -7.95 -9.31
N LYS A 56 2.91 -8.92 -8.43
CA LYS A 56 3.14 -10.34 -8.77
C LYS A 56 4.32 -10.57 -9.72
N GLN A 57 5.25 -9.63 -9.83
CA GLN A 57 6.45 -9.71 -10.67
C GLN A 57 7.76 -9.61 -9.86
N GLY A 58 7.69 -9.31 -8.56
CA GLY A 58 8.86 -9.18 -7.69
C GLY A 58 9.58 -10.51 -7.40
N LEU A 59 10.84 -10.39 -6.95
CA LEU A 59 11.71 -11.50 -6.56
C LEU A 59 11.15 -12.30 -5.38
N LEU A 60 10.36 -11.67 -4.51
CA LEU A 60 9.78 -12.32 -3.32
C LEU A 60 8.64 -13.29 -3.68
N GLY A 61 8.03 -13.13 -4.85
CA GLY A 61 6.86 -13.88 -5.28
C GLY A 61 5.55 -13.42 -4.63
N PRO A 62 4.39 -13.77 -5.25
CA PRO A 62 3.10 -13.14 -4.95
C PRO A 62 2.61 -13.41 -3.53
N ARG A 63 2.83 -14.63 -2.99
CA ARG A 63 2.45 -14.98 -1.62
C ARG A 63 3.19 -14.15 -0.57
N MET A 64 4.52 -14.01 -0.72
CA MET A 64 5.34 -13.25 0.24
C MET A 64 4.99 -11.76 0.21
N GLU A 65 4.84 -11.17 -0.99
CA GLU A 65 4.39 -9.79 -1.15
C GLU A 65 3.04 -9.54 -0.46
N GLU A 66 2.11 -10.48 -0.59
CA GLU A 66 0.79 -10.39 0.02
C GLU A 66 0.84 -10.49 1.56
N LEU A 67 1.66 -11.41 2.10
CA LEU A 67 1.93 -11.47 3.54
C LEU A 67 2.50 -10.15 4.05
N ILE A 68 3.49 -9.57 3.36
CA ILE A 68 4.06 -8.28 3.74
C ILE A 68 2.99 -7.18 3.73
N ARG A 69 2.16 -7.14 2.68
CA ARG A 69 1.08 -6.16 2.51
C ARG A 69 0.06 -6.26 3.64
N ILE A 70 -0.47 -7.45 3.92
CA ILE A 70 -1.48 -7.66 4.96
C ILE A 70 -0.89 -7.36 6.35
N SER A 71 0.33 -7.81 6.63
CA SER A 71 0.99 -7.56 7.92
C SER A 71 1.13 -6.06 8.18
N SER A 72 1.67 -5.34 7.19
CA SER A 72 1.82 -3.90 7.25
C SER A 72 0.47 -3.19 7.42
N ALA A 73 -0.58 -3.64 6.72
CA ALA A 73 -1.91 -3.07 6.83
C ALA A 73 -2.51 -3.22 8.23
N GLN A 74 -2.29 -4.38 8.87
CA GLN A 74 -2.73 -4.63 10.25
C GLN A 74 -1.99 -3.74 11.26
N TYR A 75 -0.66 -3.60 11.15
CA TYR A 75 0.12 -2.71 12.04
C TYR A 75 -0.21 -1.23 11.87
N ASN A 76 -0.54 -0.79 10.66
CA ASN A 76 -0.77 0.62 10.35
C ASN A 76 -2.27 0.99 10.25
N GLY A 77 -3.18 0.08 10.60
CA GLY A 77 -4.62 0.35 10.68
C GLY A 77 -5.31 0.64 9.34
N CYS A 78 -4.83 0.10 8.22
CA CYS A 78 -5.54 0.23 6.94
C CYS A 78 -6.63 -0.86 6.82
N GLY A 79 -7.84 -0.56 7.28
CA GLY A 79 -9.02 -1.43 7.12
C GLY A 79 -9.23 -1.94 5.68
N PRO A 80 -9.27 -1.08 4.64
CA PRO A 80 -9.48 -1.51 3.26
C PRO A 80 -8.42 -2.52 2.78
N CYS A 81 -7.17 -2.26 3.15
CA CYS A 81 -6.04 -3.08 2.77
C CYS A 81 -6.07 -4.44 3.49
N SER A 82 -6.35 -4.45 4.79
CA SER A 82 -6.43 -5.67 5.61
C SER A 82 -7.54 -6.63 5.20
N SER A 83 -8.62 -6.11 4.61
CA SER A 83 -9.78 -6.90 4.16
C SER A 83 -9.69 -7.41 2.73
N SER A 84 -8.79 -6.86 1.91
CA SER A 84 -8.57 -7.37 0.55
C SER A 84 -7.60 -8.55 0.54
N ARG A 85 -7.79 -9.47 -0.41
CA ARG A 85 -6.88 -10.58 -0.73
C ARG A 85 -6.43 -10.44 -2.18
N LYS A 86 -5.13 -10.51 -2.42
CA LYS A 86 -4.50 -10.43 -3.76
C LYS A 86 -3.88 -11.76 -4.19
N ASP A 87 -3.73 -12.68 -3.24
CA ASP A 87 -3.24 -14.03 -3.43
C ASP A 87 -4.14 -15.01 -2.66
N ASP A 88 -4.72 -15.99 -3.37
CA ASP A 88 -5.69 -16.94 -2.81
C ASP A 88 -5.04 -18.04 -1.95
N THR A 89 -3.71 -18.10 -1.90
CA THR A 89 -3.02 -19.05 -1.02
C THR A 89 -3.02 -18.59 0.44
N ILE A 90 -3.29 -17.31 0.72
CA ILE A 90 -3.34 -16.76 2.08
C ILE A 90 -4.64 -17.17 2.77
N SER A 91 -4.52 -17.97 3.82
CA SER A 91 -5.64 -18.44 4.62
C SER A 91 -6.10 -17.41 5.67
N ASP A 92 -7.31 -17.58 6.21
CA ASP A 92 -7.76 -16.78 7.35
C ASP A 92 -6.93 -17.05 8.62
N THR A 93 -6.40 -18.26 8.77
CA THR A 93 -5.44 -18.61 9.82
C THR A 93 -4.17 -17.78 9.67
N ASP A 94 -3.63 -17.66 8.45
CA ASP A 94 -2.49 -16.79 8.20
C ASP A 94 -2.83 -15.39 8.70
N VAL A 95 -3.93 -14.78 8.26
CA VAL A 95 -4.24 -13.40 8.67
C VAL A 95 -4.46 -13.22 10.18
N ALA A 96 -5.02 -14.21 10.87
CA ALA A 96 -5.23 -14.18 12.32
C ALA A 96 -3.91 -14.28 13.12
N CYS A 97 -2.93 -15.03 12.61
CA CYS A 97 -1.67 -15.32 13.30
C CYS A 97 -0.60 -14.24 13.11
N MET A 98 -0.62 -13.43 12.03
CA MET A 98 0.47 -12.49 11.68
C MET A 98 0.85 -11.48 12.77
N LEU A 99 -0.07 -11.10 13.67
CA LEU A 99 0.23 -10.17 14.77
C LEU A 99 0.52 -10.87 16.11
N THR A 100 0.04 -12.10 16.29
CA THR A 100 -0.08 -12.73 17.60
C THR A 100 0.72 -14.02 17.73
N ASN A 101 0.94 -14.75 16.63
CA ASN A 101 1.61 -16.04 16.60
C ASN A 101 2.41 -16.21 15.29
N LEU A 102 3.58 -15.57 15.19
CA LEU A 102 4.46 -15.74 14.03
C LEU A 102 5.09 -17.13 13.93
N ASP A 103 5.03 -17.95 14.98
CA ASP A 103 5.59 -19.31 14.99
C ASP A 103 4.56 -20.37 14.56
N ASP A 104 3.43 -19.94 14.02
CA ASP A 104 2.42 -20.84 13.46
C ASP A 104 3.01 -21.75 12.36
N PRO A 105 2.62 -23.05 12.34
CA PRO A 105 3.08 -23.98 11.31
C PRO A 105 2.61 -23.64 9.89
N THR A 106 1.63 -22.75 9.69
CA THR A 106 1.26 -22.32 8.32
C THR A 106 2.35 -21.50 7.64
N TYR A 107 3.27 -20.89 8.38
CA TYR A 107 4.41 -20.16 7.82
C TYR A 107 5.66 -21.04 7.70
N SER A 108 6.31 -20.96 6.56
CA SER A 108 7.71 -21.37 6.38
C SER A 108 8.66 -20.48 7.19
N GLU A 109 9.87 -20.96 7.45
CA GLU A 109 10.90 -20.15 8.12
C GLU A 109 11.16 -18.83 7.40
N ARG A 110 11.22 -18.86 6.06
CA ARG A 110 11.39 -17.68 5.22
C ARG A 110 10.30 -16.64 5.43
N GLU A 111 9.04 -17.06 5.51
CA GLU A 111 7.89 -16.17 5.78
C GLU A 111 7.93 -15.61 7.20
N ARG A 112 8.28 -16.42 8.21
CA ARG A 112 8.42 -15.94 9.59
C ARG A 112 9.49 -14.86 9.70
N ARG A 113 10.64 -15.03 9.05
CA ARG A 113 11.71 -14.03 9.03
C ARG A 113 11.24 -12.72 8.38
N ALA A 114 10.51 -12.81 7.26
CA ALA A 114 9.92 -11.63 6.60
C ALA A 114 8.91 -10.92 7.50
N LEU A 115 7.98 -11.65 8.14
CA LEU A 115 6.96 -11.07 9.01
C LEU A 115 7.57 -10.42 10.27
N ARG A 116 8.63 -11.00 10.83
CA ARG A 116 9.41 -10.38 11.92
C ARG A 116 10.06 -9.07 11.45
N PHE A 117 10.65 -9.06 10.25
CA PHE A 117 11.19 -7.84 9.65
C PHE A 117 10.12 -6.77 9.44
N VAL A 118 8.94 -7.12 8.89
CA VAL A 118 7.82 -6.18 8.70
C VAL A 118 7.35 -5.60 10.02
N ARG A 119 7.22 -6.42 11.06
CA ARG A 119 6.90 -5.95 12.42
C ARG A 119 7.90 -4.90 12.88
N LEU A 120 9.20 -5.17 12.84
CA LEU A 120 10.23 -4.22 13.24
C LEU A 120 10.17 -2.93 12.42
N MET A 121 10.07 -3.04 11.08
CA MET A 121 9.90 -1.87 10.22
C MET A 121 8.69 -1.00 10.61
N CYS A 122 7.60 -1.62 11.07
CA CYS A 122 6.39 -0.90 11.49
C CYS A 122 6.52 -0.24 12.88
N VAL A 123 7.16 -0.91 13.84
CA VAL A 123 7.10 -0.53 15.27
C VAL A 123 8.42 -0.05 15.87
N ASP A 124 9.57 -0.51 15.36
CA ASP A 124 10.91 -0.16 15.83
C ASP A 124 11.98 -0.53 14.78
N HIS A 125 12.10 0.29 13.74
CA HIS A 125 13.06 0.05 12.65
C HIS A 125 14.52 0.22 13.09
N HIS A 126 14.78 0.83 14.25
CA HIS A 126 16.12 0.95 14.82
C HIS A 126 16.64 -0.37 15.41
N ALA A 127 15.75 -1.31 15.74
CA ALA A 127 16.11 -2.66 16.17
C ALA A 127 16.52 -3.59 15.00
N ILE A 128 16.50 -3.11 13.75
CA ILE A 128 17.01 -3.85 12.59
C ILE A 128 18.52 -3.63 12.51
N ASP A 129 19.26 -4.51 13.17
CA ASP A 129 20.72 -4.49 13.26
C ASP A 129 21.39 -5.51 12.30
N ASP A 130 22.72 -5.59 12.39
CA ASP A 130 23.52 -6.52 11.58
C ASP A 130 23.15 -7.99 11.82
N GLU A 131 22.72 -8.36 13.03
CA GLU A 131 22.31 -9.73 13.34
C GLU A 131 20.99 -10.08 12.67
N MET A 132 20.01 -9.16 12.72
CA MET A 132 18.76 -9.32 11.99
C MET A 132 19.00 -9.47 10.49
N LEU A 133 19.86 -8.62 9.89
CA LEU A 133 20.20 -8.71 8.46
C LEU A 133 20.92 -10.02 8.11
N ARG A 134 21.86 -10.48 8.95
CA ARG A 134 22.50 -11.80 8.76
C ARG A 134 21.48 -12.93 8.80
N SER A 135 20.52 -12.89 9.72
CA SER A 135 19.46 -13.90 9.83
C SER A 135 18.53 -13.93 8.59
N LEU A 136 18.29 -12.78 7.96
CA LEU A 136 17.58 -12.74 6.68
C LEU A 136 18.39 -13.39 5.57
N GLY A 137 19.71 -13.16 5.55
CA GLY A 137 20.64 -13.75 4.58
C GLY A 137 20.74 -15.28 4.60
N GLU A 138 20.25 -15.93 5.66
CA GLU A 138 20.18 -17.40 5.73
C GLU A 138 19.06 -17.97 4.82
N VAL A 139 18.04 -17.16 4.51
CA VAL A 139 16.84 -17.60 3.76
C VAL A 139 16.44 -16.68 2.61
N PHE A 140 17.16 -15.58 2.40
CA PHE A 140 16.99 -14.62 1.30
C PHE A 140 18.34 -14.30 0.66
N THR A 141 18.33 -14.10 -0.66
CA THR A 141 19.42 -13.44 -1.36
C THR A 141 19.49 -11.95 -1.03
N THR A 142 20.64 -11.32 -1.24
CA THR A 142 20.78 -9.86 -1.06
C THR A 142 19.78 -9.06 -1.90
N ALA A 143 19.48 -9.51 -3.12
CA ALA A 143 18.50 -8.85 -3.99
C ALA A 143 17.09 -8.90 -3.38
N GLU A 144 16.68 -10.05 -2.84
CA GLU A 144 15.40 -10.20 -2.16
C GLU A 144 15.34 -9.39 -0.86
N ILE A 145 16.43 -9.24 -0.12
CA ILE A 145 16.47 -8.38 1.09
C ILE A 145 16.26 -6.91 0.72
N VAL A 146 16.88 -6.44 -0.37
CA VAL A 146 16.66 -5.07 -0.87
C VAL A 146 15.20 -4.88 -1.27
N GLU A 147 14.62 -5.83 -2.01
CA GLU A 147 13.21 -5.78 -2.39
C GLU A 147 12.28 -5.82 -1.15
N LEU A 148 12.55 -6.68 -0.17
CA LEU A 148 11.81 -6.77 1.09
C LEU A 148 11.76 -5.43 1.80
N GLY A 149 12.89 -4.74 1.91
CA GLY A 149 12.97 -3.39 2.50
C GLY A 149 12.13 -2.37 1.73
N GLN A 150 12.27 -2.33 0.40
CA GLN A 150 11.57 -1.37 -0.46
C GLN A 150 10.04 -1.60 -0.45
N VAL A 151 9.60 -2.84 -0.60
CA VAL A 151 8.18 -3.23 -0.58
C VAL A 151 7.57 -2.92 0.79
N THR A 152 8.27 -3.24 1.87
CA THR A 152 7.81 -2.94 3.24
C THR A 152 7.68 -1.44 3.48
N ALA A 153 8.71 -0.66 3.13
CA ALA A 153 8.70 0.80 3.30
C ALA A 153 7.56 1.46 2.52
N ARG A 154 7.35 1.04 1.26
CA ARG A 154 6.24 1.50 0.41
C ARG A 154 4.90 1.22 1.07
N PHE A 155 4.65 -0.02 1.49
CA PHE A 155 3.38 -0.38 2.11
C PHE A 155 3.12 0.35 3.42
N ILE A 156 4.13 0.53 4.29
CA ILE A 156 3.96 1.31 5.53
C ILE A 156 3.51 2.74 5.21
N GLY A 157 4.20 3.42 4.29
CA GLY A 157 3.85 4.79 3.89
C GLY A 157 2.43 4.86 3.32
N SER A 158 2.10 3.98 2.38
CA SER A 158 0.78 3.92 1.76
C SER A 158 -0.33 3.61 2.77
N HIS A 159 -0.14 2.64 3.68
CA HIS A 159 -1.16 2.27 4.66
C HIS A 159 -1.41 3.38 5.69
N ARG A 160 -0.37 4.07 6.15
CA ARG A 160 -0.52 5.23 7.04
C ARG A 160 -1.27 6.36 6.36
N TRP A 161 -0.94 6.63 5.09
CA TRP A 161 -1.68 7.64 4.34
C TRP A 161 -3.14 7.24 4.15
N MET A 162 -3.40 5.97 3.82
CA MET A 162 -4.77 5.49 3.67
C MET A 162 -5.58 5.54 4.97
N HIS A 163 -4.95 5.25 6.10
CA HIS A 163 -5.57 5.40 7.40
C HIS A 163 -5.94 6.86 7.67
N VAL A 164 -5.05 7.81 7.36
CA VAL A 164 -5.33 9.25 7.50
C VAL A 164 -6.53 9.67 6.64
N LEU A 165 -6.61 9.22 5.39
CA LEU A 165 -7.70 9.58 4.47
C LEU A 165 -9.09 9.16 4.96
N ASP A 166 -9.15 8.10 5.78
CA ASP A 166 -10.39 7.62 6.40
C ASP A 166 -11.52 7.43 5.39
N ILE A 167 -11.22 6.68 4.31
CA ILE A 167 -12.06 6.57 3.11
C ILE A 167 -13.42 5.91 3.36
N PHE A 168 -13.61 5.27 4.51
CA PHE A 168 -14.87 4.64 4.91
C PHE A 168 -15.72 5.53 5.82
N SER A 169 -15.19 6.65 6.33
CA SER A 169 -15.99 7.60 7.12
C SER A 169 -17.07 8.24 6.24
N THR A 170 -18.30 8.15 6.73
CA THR A 170 -19.48 8.80 6.14
C THR A 170 -19.66 10.26 6.56
N ASP A 171 -18.74 10.78 7.38
CA ASP A 171 -18.76 12.19 7.77
C ASP A 171 -18.45 13.09 6.58
N GLU A 172 -18.93 14.33 6.68
CA GLU A 172 -18.63 15.40 5.72
C GLU A 172 -17.11 15.49 5.46
N PRO A 173 -16.67 15.55 4.19
CA PRO A 173 -15.26 15.71 3.87
C PRO A 173 -14.66 16.98 4.50
N VAL A 174 -13.45 16.85 5.06
CA VAL A 174 -12.72 18.01 5.60
C VAL A 174 -12.28 18.94 4.46
N LEU A 175 -11.82 18.35 3.35
CA LEU A 175 -11.50 19.04 2.10
C LEU A 175 -12.47 18.55 1.03
N ARG A 176 -13.32 19.46 0.52
CA ARG A 176 -14.29 19.18 -0.53
C ARG A 176 -13.66 19.20 -1.91
N TYR A 177 -14.32 18.53 -2.85
CA TYR A 177 -13.93 18.53 -4.24
C TYR A 177 -14.08 19.92 -4.85
N ASP A 178 -12.99 20.38 -5.46
CA ASP A 178 -12.91 21.59 -6.23
C ASP A 178 -12.08 21.29 -7.49
N PRO A 179 -12.67 21.30 -8.69
CA PRO A 179 -11.96 21.00 -9.92
C PRO A 179 -10.79 21.95 -10.19
N ALA A 180 -10.83 23.18 -9.65
CA ALA A 180 -9.73 24.13 -9.77
C ALA A 180 -8.47 23.71 -8.99
N GLN A 181 -8.59 22.78 -8.04
CA GLN A 181 -7.47 22.27 -7.24
C GLN A 181 -6.85 20.99 -7.82
N VAL A 182 -7.46 20.39 -8.85
CA VAL A 182 -6.94 19.20 -9.49
C VAL A 182 -5.70 19.56 -10.30
N ASN A 183 -4.57 18.93 -9.96
CA ASN A 183 -3.26 19.16 -10.58
C ASN A 183 -2.78 20.63 -10.52
N ALA A 184 -3.25 21.39 -9.53
CA ALA A 184 -2.87 22.78 -9.30
C ALA A 184 -1.84 22.91 -8.17
N ARG A 185 -0.94 23.88 -8.29
CA ARG A 185 -0.13 24.33 -7.15
C ARG A 185 -0.90 25.40 -6.39
N PHE A 186 -0.54 25.59 -5.12
CA PHE A 186 -1.15 26.62 -4.28
C PHE A 186 -1.10 28.01 -4.93
N ASP A 187 0.04 28.37 -5.53
CA ASP A 187 0.24 29.67 -6.17
C ASP A 187 -0.62 29.87 -7.44
N ASP A 188 -0.98 28.79 -8.14
CA ASP A 188 -1.80 28.86 -9.36
C ASP A 188 -3.26 29.26 -9.04
N ILE A 189 -3.74 28.89 -7.85
CA ILE A 189 -5.10 29.18 -7.38
C ILE A 189 -5.16 30.58 -6.76
N ALA A 190 -4.14 30.97 -5.99
CA ALA A 190 -4.11 32.26 -5.32
C ALA A 190 -4.11 33.45 -6.31
N ILE A 191 -3.45 33.29 -7.46
CA ILE A 191 -3.41 34.32 -8.51
C ILE A 191 -4.78 34.47 -9.22
N ALA A 192 -5.63 33.45 -9.22
CA ALA A 192 -6.93 33.49 -9.88
C ALA A 192 -8.04 34.16 -9.03
N ALA A 193 -7.75 34.45 -7.76
CA ALA A 193 -8.69 35.05 -6.81
C ALA A 193 -8.56 36.59 -6.68
N ASP A 194 -7.54 37.18 -7.28
CA ASP A 194 -7.28 38.64 -7.38
C ASP A 194 -7.67 39.18 -8.78
#